data_AF-A0A1I2T633-F1
#
_entry.id   AF-A0A1I2T633-F1
#
_cell.length_a   1.000
_cell.length_b   1.000
_cell.length_c   1.000
_cell.angle_alpha   90.00
_cell.angle_beta   90.00
_cell.angle_gamma   90.00
#
_symmetry.space_group_name_H-M   'P 1'
#
loop_
_entity.id
_entity.type
_entity.pdbx_description
1 polymer ?
#
loop_
_entity_poly.entity_id
_entity_poly.type
_entity_poly.pdbx_seq_one_letter_code
_entity_poly.pdbx_strand_id
1 'polypeptide(L)'
;MSSLIKIDTEYKNWITEISNRFRQTQIKAAVKTNSDMLRFYWSLGRDIVGMSEKNNYGSGFYKTISVDLKDIFPDIKSFSPTNLKYMRYFYEMYPTAPNRQQTVDDFDNIVNRQQAVDDFG
;
A
#
# COMPACT_ATOMS: atom_id res chain seq x y z
N MET A 1 -35.35 38.49 -3.43
CA MET A 1 -34.51 38.45 -4.66
C MET A 1 -33.69 37.19 -4.61
N SER A 2 -33.91 36.34 -5.59
CA SER A 2 -33.51 34.93 -5.62
C SER A 2 -32.00 34.78 -5.45
N SER A 3 -31.59 34.06 -4.41
CA SER A 3 -30.24 33.54 -4.22
C SER A 3 -29.98 32.46 -5.28
N LEU A 4 -29.90 32.88 -6.53
CA LEU A 4 -29.33 32.09 -7.59
C LEU A 4 -27.83 32.09 -7.30
N ILE A 5 -27.42 31.09 -6.53
CA ILE A 5 -26.11 30.50 -6.65
C ILE A 5 -25.92 30.35 -8.16
N LYS A 6 -25.21 31.31 -8.77
CA LYS A 6 -24.50 31.00 -10.00
C LYS A 6 -23.68 29.80 -9.56
N ILE A 7 -24.04 28.63 -10.06
CA ILE A 7 -23.22 27.43 -10.02
C ILE A 7 -22.03 27.80 -10.92
N ASP A 8 -21.21 28.70 -10.39
CA ASP A 8 -20.22 29.45 -11.12
C ASP A 8 -19.12 28.47 -11.49
N THR A 9 -18.46 28.74 -12.61
CA THR A 9 -17.27 28.01 -13.03
C THR A 9 -16.27 27.92 -11.88
N GLU A 10 -16.19 28.95 -11.04
CA GLU A 10 -15.41 28.96 -9.80
C GLU A 10 -15.79 27.84 -8.83
N TYR A 11 -17.08 27.66 -8.51
CA TYR A 11 -17.54 26.59 -7.62
C TYR A 11 -17.28 25.19 -8.23
N LYS A 12 -17.50 25.04 -9.54
CA LYS A 12 -17.22 23.77 -10.25
C LYS A 12 -15.72 23.44 -10.23
N ASN A 13 -14.87 24.44 -10.45
CA ASN A 13 -13.42 24.30 -10.39
C ASN A 13 -12.99 23.93 -8.97
N TRP A 14 -13.52 24.62 -7.96
CA TRP A 14 -13.21 24.35 -6.55
C TRP A 14 -13.60 22.93 -6.10
N ILE A 15 -14.80 22.46 -6.46
CA ILE A 15 -15.23 21.08 -6.17
C ILE A 15 -14.36 20.05 -6.91
N THR A 16 -13.95 20.35 -8.15
CA THR A 16 -13.03 19.49 -8.91
C THR A 16 -11.67 19.39 -8.22
N GLU A 17 -11.14 20.51 -7.73
CA GLU A 17 -9.87 20.56 -7.00
C GLU A 17 -9.93 19.76 -5.68
N ILE A 18 -11.01 19.91 -4.89
CA ILE A 18 -11.22 19.11 -3.68
C ILE A 18 -11.26 17.62 -4.01
N SER A 19 -12.02 17.24 -5.04
CA SER A 19 -12.17 15.84 -5.46
C SER A 19 -10.82 15.24 -5.88
N ASN A 20 -10.00 16.01 -6.58
CA ASN A 20 -8.66 15.59 -7.00
C ASN A 20 -7.72 15.41 -5.80
N ARG A 21 -7.68 16.37 -4.88
CA ARG A 21 -6.87 16.27 -3.65
C ARG A 21 -7.28 15.06 -2.82
N PHE A 22 -8.59 14.83 -2.64
CA PHE A 22 -9.09 13.67 -1.91
C PHE A 22 -8.66 12.35 -2.56
N ARG A 23 -8.79 12.21 -3.89
CA ARG A 23 -8.32 11.02 -4.61
C ARG A 23 -6.81 10.80 -4.45
N GLN A 24 -6.01 11.87 -4.53
CA GLN A 24 -4.57 11.78 -4.28
C GLN A 24 -4.27 11.33 -2.85
N THR A 25 -4.99 11.85 -1.85
CA THR A 25 -4.88 11.39 -0.45
C THR A 25 -5.22 9.90 -0.33
N GLN A 26 -6.29 9.43 -1.00
CA GLN A 26 -6.65 8.02 -1.00
C GLN A 26 -5.56 7.13 -1.63
N ILE A 27 -4.98 7.55 -2.75
CA ILE A 27 -3.87 6.83 -3.40
C ILE A 27 -2.65 6.78 -2.47
N LYS A 28 -2.24 7.92 -1.89
CA LYS A 28 -1.11 8.00 -0.97
C LYS A 28 -1.32 7.09 0.25
N ALA A 29 -2.52 7.10 0.83
CA ALA A 29 -2.88 6.22 1.93
C ALA A 29 -2.82 4.74 1.52
N ALA A 30 -3.41 4.38 0.38
CA ALA A 30 -3.40 3.00 -0.13
C ALA A 30 -1.98 2.50 -0.42
N VAL A 31 -1.12 3.31 -1.04
CA VAL A 31 0.28 2.94 -1.30
C VAL A 31 1.04 2.76 0.00
N LYS A 32 0.89 3.68 0.96
CA LYS A 32 1.56 3.58 2.26
C LYS A 32 1.14 2.31 2.99
N THR A 33 -0.16 2.07 3.13
CA THR A 33 -0.68 0.85 3.75
C THR A 33 -0.21 -0.41 3.02
N ASN A 34 -0.23 -0.43 1.68
CA ASN A 34 0.26 -1.56 0.90
C ASN A 34 1.77 -1.80 1.11
N SER A 35 2.57 -0.73 1.21
CA SER A 35 4.01 -0.84 1.47
C SER A 35 4.30 -1.43 2.85
N ASP A 36 3.51 -1.05 3.87
CA ASP A 36 3.63 -1.60 5.23
C ASP A 36 3.20 -3.06 5.26
N MET A 37 2.13 -3.44 4.55
CA MET A 37 1.69 -4.83 4.43
C MET A 37 2.73 -5.71 3.74
N LEU A 38 3.34 -5.23 2.65
CA LEU A 38 4.41 -5.98 1.97
C LEU A 38 5.64 -6.15 2.87
N ARG A 39 6.02 -5.11 3.64
CA ARG A 39 7.10 -5.21 4.63
C ARG A 39 6.79 -6.24 5.71
N PHE A 40 5.56 -6.25 6.22
CA PHE A 40 5.13 -7.23 7.21
C PHE A 40 5.16 -8.66 6.66
N TYR A 41 4.66 -8.89 5.43
CA TYR A 41 4.71 -10.20 4.79
C TYR A 41 6.14 -10.68 4.56
N TRP A 42 7.04 -9.78 4.18
CA TRP A 42 8.46 -10.09 4.05
C TRP A 42 9.09 -10.47 5.39
N SER A 43 8.85 -9.69 6.46
CA SER A 43 9.39 -9.99 7.79
C SER A 43 8.84 -11.29 8.36
N LEU A 44 7.55 -11.58 8.16
CA LEU A 44 6.95 -12.84 8.56
C LEU A 44 7.56 -14.02 7.78
N GLY A 45 7.88 -13.82 6.50
CA GLY A 45 8.63 -14.79 5.70
C GLY A 45 9.99 -15.15 6.29
N ARG A 46 10.76 -14.14 6.71
CA ARG A 46 12.04 -14.32 7.42
C ARG A 46 11.86 -15.15 8.69
N ASP A 47 10.86 -14.80 9.48
CA ASP A 47 10.61 -15.46 10.75
C ASP A 47 10.19 -16.93 10.53
N ILE A 48 9.37 -17.21 9.52
CA ILE A 48 8.99 -18.57 9.09
C ILE A 48 10.23 -19.41 8.71
N VAL A 49 11.17 -18.84 7.93
CA VAL A 49 12.41 -19.54 7.57
C VAL A 49 13.21 -19.88 8.83
N GLY A 50 13.50 -18.87 9.67
CA GLY A 50 14.31 -19.08 10.87
C GLY A 50 13.66 -20.03 11.88
N MET A 51 12.33 -20.05 11.95
CA MET A 51 11.57 -20.96 12.81
C MET A 51 11.60 -22.38 12.25
N SER A 52 11.46 -22.55 10.94
CA SER A 52 11.54 -23.86 10.27
C SER A 52 12.91 -24.54 10.41
N GLU A 53 14.00 -23.77 10.34
CA GLU A 53 15.37 -24.26 10.48
C GLU A 53 15.71 -24.69 11.93
N LYS A 54 15.15 -23.98 12.93
CA LYS A 54 15.49 -24.21 14.33
C LYS A 54 14.82 -25.42 14.97
N ASN A 55 13.62 -25.80 14.51
CA ASN A 55 12.74 -26.66 15.32
C ASN A 55 12.11 -27.84 14.54
N ASN A 56 12.51 -28.15 13.30
CA ASN A 56 12.02 -29.30 12.53
C ASN A 56 10.49 -29.48 12.56
N TYR A 57 9.73 -28.42 12.29
CA TYR A 57 8.27 -28.36 12.49
C TYR A 57 7.39 -29.30 11.60
N GLY A 58 7.98 -30.25 10.88
CA GLY A 58 7.24 -31.27 10.13
C GLY A 58 6.27 -30.72 9.07
N SER A 59 5.42 -31.59 8.54
CA SER A 59 4.48 -31.24 7.46
C SER A 59 3.30 -30.35 7.91
N GLY A 60 3.05 -30.24 9.22
CA GLY A 60 1.92 -29.51 9.81
C GLY A 60 2.15 -28.00 10.03
N PHE A 61 3.40 -27.53 9.96
CA PHE A 61 3.79 -26.19 10.39
C PHE A 61 2.90 -25.04 9.89
N TYR A 62 2.70 -24.96 8.57
CA TYR A 62 1.88 -23.90 7.96
C TYR A 62 0.40 -24.01 8.30
N LYS A 63 -0.10 -25.23 8.55
CA LYS A 63 -1.49 -25.43 8.96
C LYS A 63 -1.70 -24.93 10.38
N THR A 64 -0.78 -25.23 11.29
CA THR A 64 -0.83 -24.78 12.68
C THR A 64 -0.79 -23.26 12.77
N ILE A 65 0.22 -22.61 12.17
CA ILE A 65 0.31 -21.14 12.18
C ILE A 65 -0.91 -20.49 11.51
N SER A 66 -1.45 -21.10 10.45
CA SER A 66 -2.66 -20.59 9.79
C SER A 66 -3.89 -20.63 10.70
N VAL A 67 -4.07 -21.69 11.49
CA VAL A 67 -5.16 -21.78 12.47
C VAL A 67 -4.95 -20.73 13.57
N ASP A 68 -3.77 -20.71 14.19
CA ASP A 68 -3.47 -19.79 15.28
C ASP A 68 -3.66 -18.32 14.87
N LEU A 69 -3.15 -17.92 13.70
CA LEU A 69 -3.29 -16.54 13.22
C LEU A 69 -4.72 -16.18 12.83
N LYS A 70 -5.52 -17.14 12.36
CA LYS A 70 -6.94 -16.91 12.07
C LYS A 70 -7.78 -16.82 13.35
N ASP A 71 -7.42 -17.55 14.39
CA ASP A 71 -8.11 -17.47 15.68
C ASP A 71 -7.81 -16.13 16.37
N ILE A 72 -6.57 -15.62 16.25
CA ILE A 72 -6.18 -14.30 16.76
C ILE A 72 -6.77 -13.16 15.90
N PHE A 73 -6.79 -13.34 14.58
CA PHE A 73 -7.23 -12.32 13.62
C PHE A 73 -8.31 -12.84 12.66
N PRO A 74 -9.55 -13.07 13.14
CA PRO A 74 -10.60 -13.74 12.37
C PRO A 74 -11.02 -12.97 11.10
N ASP A 75 -10.90 -11.65 11.11
CA ASP A 75 -11.25 -10.80 9.97
C ASP A 75 -10.17 -10.77 8.86
N ILE A 76 -8.97 -11.29 9.15
CA ILE A 76 -7.84 -11.25 8.22
C ILE A 76 -7.73 -12.56 7.43
N LYS A 77 -8.12 -12.50 6.15
CA LYS A 77 -8.06 -13.65 5.23
C LYS A 77 -6.65 -13.98 4.72
N SER A 78 -5.68 -13.09 4.95
CA SER A 78 -4.32 -13.21 4.42
C SER A 78 -3.52 -14.37 5.01
N PHE A 79 -3.92 -14.97 6.13
CA PHE A 79 -3.18 -16.02 6.83
C PHE A 79 -3.60 -17.45 6.47
N SER A 80 -3.79 -17.73 5.17
CA SER A 80 -3.94 -19.11 4.69
C SER A 80 -2.59 -19.84 4.67
N PRO A 81 -2.55 -21.19 4.73
CA PRO A 81 -1.29 -21.93 4.66
C PRO A 81 -0.50 -21.64 3.37
N THR A 82 -1.21 -21.45 2.26
CA THR A 82 -0.62 -21.10 0.97
C THR A 82 0.00 -19.70 1.00
N ASN A 83 -0.68 -18.72 1.58
CA ASN A 83 -0.14 -17.36 1.70
C ASN A 83 1.09 -17.31 2.61
N LEU A 84 1.10 -18.08 3.70
CA LEU A 84 2.28 -18.20 4.56
C LEU A 84 3.49 -18.80 3.80
N LYS A 85 3.27 -19.75 2.89
CA LYS A 85 4.33 -20.24 1.98
C LYS A 85 4.81 -19.15 1.03
N TYR A 86 3.90 -18.34 0.49
CA TYR A 86 4.29 -17.20 -0.33
C TYR A 86 5.09 -16.15 0.43
N MET A 87 4.77 -15.89 1.71
CA MET A 87 5.56 -15.00 2.56
C MET A 87 6.98 -15.54 2.74
N ARG A 88 7.13 -16.84 2.99
CA ARG A 88 8.44 -17.50 3.00
C ARG A 88 9.18 -17.32 1.68
N TYR A 89 8.56 -17.66 0.56
CA TYR A 89 9.21 -17.54 -0.77
C TYR A 89 9.57 -16.10 -1.08
N PHE A 90 8.76 -15.14 -0.66
CA PHE A 90 9.03 -13.73 -0.83
C PHE A 90 10.30 -13.31 -0.10
N TYR A 91 10.50 -13.77 1.14
CA TYR A 91 11.76 -13.55 1.85
C TYR A 91 12.94 -14.28 1.19
N GLU A 92 12.80 -15.57 0.85
CA GLU A 92 13.87 -16.37 0.25
C GLU A 92 14.34 -15.81 -1.10
N MET A 93 13.43 -15.25 -1.90
CA MET A 93 13.74 -14.63 -3.18
C MET A 93 14.41 -13.26 -3.03
N TYR A 94 14.11 -12.54 -1.94
CA TYR A 94 14.61 -11.18 -1.69
C TYR A 94 15.18 -11.00 -0.27
N PRO A 95 16.22 -11.74 0.14
CA PRO A 95 16.67 -11.80 1.54
C PRO A 95 17.30 -10.49 2.06
N THR A 96 17.66 -9.58 1.16
CA THR A 96 18.29 -8.28 1.49
C THR A 96 17.35 -7.09 1.31
N ALA A 97 16.06 -7.31 1.06
CA ALA A 97 15.11 -6.25 0.73
C ALA A 97 14.29 -5.79 1.94
N PRO A 98 14.65 -4.69 2.62
CA PRO A 98 13.64 -3.87 3.27
C PRO A 98 13.02 -3.02 2.16
N ASN A 99 11.86 -3.43 1.63
CA ASN A 99 11.08 -2.72 0.62
C ASN A 99 11.29 -1.20 0.72
N ARG A 100 12.19 -0.65 -0.10
CA ARG A 100 12.48 0.79 -0.10
C ARG A 100 11.20 1.47 -0.56
N GLN A 101 10.76 2.50 0.17
CA GLN A 101 9.60 3.29 -0.22
C GLN A 101 9.76 3.65 -1.71
N GLN A 102 8.84 3.18 -2.55
CA GLN A 102 8.63 3.87 -3.81
C GLN A 102 8.09 5.24 -3.41
N THR A 103 8.94 6.25 -3.49
CA THR A 103 8.56 7.66 -3.41
C THR A 103 7.61 7.93 -4.58
N VAL A 104 6.30 7.78 -4.35
CA VAL A 104 5.27 8.28 -5.27
C VAL A 104 5.28 9.83 -5.29
N ASP A 105 6.15 10.47 -4.52
CA ASP A 105 6.41 11.91 -4.57
C ASP A 105 6.86 12.40 -5.96
N ASP A 106 7.33 11.52 -6.85
CA ASP A 106 7.69 11.91 -8.23
C ASP A 106 6.49 12.06 -9.18
N PHE A 107 5.28 11.60 -8.80
CA PHE A 107 4.09 11.81 -9.63
C PHE A 107 3.51 13.23 -9.51
N ASP A 108 3.85 13.98 -8.45
CA ASP A 108 3.37 15.36 -8.27
C ASP A 108 4.18 16.39 -9.10
N ASN A 109 5.38 16.02 -9.57
CA ASN A 109 6.26 16.93 -10.34
C ASN A 109 6.00 16.99 -11.85
N ILE A 110 5.13 16.14 -12.40
CA ILE A 110 4.86 16.13 -13.86
C ILE A 110 3.69 17.06 -14.24
N VAL A 111 2.80 17.41 -13.30
CA VAL A 111 1.60 18.21 -13.61
C VAL A 111 1.76 19.70 -13.32
N ASN A 112 2.84 20.12 -12.65
CA ASN A 112 3.03 21.51 -12.22
C ASN A 112 4.17 22.27 -12.93
N ARG A 113 4.54 21.87 -14.16
CA ARG A 113 5.18 22.83 -15.08
C ARG A 113 4.10 23.75 -15.64
N GLN A 114 3.76 24.77 -14.85
CA GLN A 114 3.21 26.00 -15.38
C GLN A 114 4.18 26.52 -16.45
N GLN A 115 3.78 26.40 -17.73
CA GLN A 115 4.29 27.30 -18.75
C GLN A 115 3.60 28.65 -18.56
N ALA A 116 4.19 29.47 -17.70
CA ALA A 116 4.18 30.91 -17.78
C ALA A 116 5.67 31.27 -17.75
N VAL A 117 6.25 32.06 -18.64
CA VAL A 117 5.82 33.22 -19.41
C VAL A 117 6.85 33.31 -20.59
N ASP A 118 6.60 33.88 -21.77
CA ASP A 118 6.72 35.33 -22.00
C ASP A 118 6.28 35.68 -23.42
N ASP A 119 5.43 36.70 -23.51
CA ASP A 119 5.32 37.61 -24.65
C ASP A 119 6.70 38.07 -25.09
N PHE A 120 7.02 37.91 -26.38
CA PHE A 120 7.94 38.81 -27.06
C PHE A 120 7.51 38.98 -28.53
N GLY A 121 6.99 40.17 -28.83
CA GLY A 121 7.20 40.90 -30.10
C GLY A 121 6.33 40.51 -31.28
#